data_AF-A0A4R8EX93-F1
#
_entry.id   AF-A0A4R8EX93-F1
#
_cell.length_a   1.000
_cell.length_b   1.000
_cell.length_c   1.000
_cell.angle_alpha   90.00
_cell.angle_beta   90.00
_cell.angle_gamma   90.00
#
_symmetry.space_group_name_H-M   'P 1'
#
loop_
_entity.id
_entity.type
_entity.pdbx_description
1 polymer ?
#
loop_
_entity_poly.entity_id
_entity_poly.type
_entity_poly.pdbx_seq_one_letter_code
_entity_poly.pdbx_strand_id
1 'polypeptide(L)'
;MENKHRNLYRLDELSDYKIASNYSDVRGWKIVDADNRTIGTIDNLWVNKDMQRVVYLDVKIDKTLIDDSRNEVHDAIANDNGKEFIYQDGDSHIIVPIGSVSINKDTKTVMANTIGYDTFRHTSRYSRQHNFDRNYERSVMKSYYPENDSSFLSDDDTFYNRREFDSK
;
A
#
# COMPACT_ATOMS: atom_id res chain seq x y z
N MET A 1 -4.46 27.84 9.85
CA MET A 1 -3.86 26.53 9.56
C MET A 1 -4.58 26.03 8.32
N GLU A 2 -3.98 26.23 7.15
CA GLU A 2 -4.62 25.91 5.88
C GLU A 2 -4.80 24.39 5.75
N ASN A 3 -6.02 23.99 5.38
CA ASN A 3 -6.34 22.64 4.94
C ASN A 3 -5.36 22.26 3.83
N LYS A 4 -4.38 21.40 4.12
CA LYS A 4 -3.58 20.77 3.08
C LYS A 4 -4.54 19.97 2.22
N HIS A 5 -4.82 20.50 1.04
CA HIS A 5 -5.74 19.90 0.09
C HIS A 5 -5.33 18.43 -0.11
N ARG A 6 -6.31 17.53 -0.02
CA ARG A 6 -6.12 16.11 -0.26
C ARG A 6 -5.66 15.95 -1.72
N ASN A 7 -4.38 15.70 -1.95
CA ASN A 7 -3.82 15.58 -3.30
C ASN A 7 -3.91 14.15 -3.86
N LEU A 8 -4.34 13.19 -3.04
CA LEU A 8 -4.50 11.77 -3.38
C LEU A 8 -5.95 11.37 -3.56
N TYR A 9 -6.21 10.72 -4.69
CA TYR A 9 -7.54 10.28 -5.09
C TYR A 9 -7.46 8.87 -5.64
N ARG A 10 -8.53 8.09 -5.44
CA ARG A 10 -8.63 6.78 -6.10
C ARG A 10 -8.96 7.02 -7.57
N LEU A 11 -8.38 6.22 -8.46
CA LEU A 11 -8.58 6.42 -9.90
C LEU A 11 -10.06 6.29 -10.32
N ASP A 12 -10.83 5.43 -9.64
CA ASP A 12 -12.28 5.27 -9.86
C ASP A 12 -13.12 6.49 -9.45
N GLU A 13 -12.60 7.37 -8.57
CA GLU A 13 -13.22 8.64 -8.20
C GLU A 13 -12.98 9.73 -9.25
N LEU A 14 -12.05 9.51 -10.17
CA LEU A 14 -11.61 10.47 -11.18
C LEU A 14 -12.13 10.08 -12.57
N SER A 15 -13.41 10.38 -12.85
CA SER A 15 -14.08 10.01 -14.10
C SER A 15 -13.36 10.44 -15.38
N ASP A 16 -12.64 11.57 -15.33
CA ASP A 16 -11.94 12.13 -16.48
C ASP A 16 -10.49 11.62 -16.62
N TYR A 17 -10.02 10.81 -15.66
CA TYR A 17 -8.66 10.27 -15.63
C TYR A 17 -8.66 8.83 -16.13
N LYS A 18 -7.64 8.51 -16.92
CA LYS A 18 -7.40 7.16 -17.43
C LYS A 18 -5.93 6.84 -17.33
N ILE A 19 -5.62 5.56 -17.21
CA ILE A 19 -4.25 5.07 -17.39
C ILE A 19 -3.83 5.40 -18.83
N ALA A 20 -2.67 6.04 -18.96
CA ALA A 20 -2.11 6.35 -20.27
C ALA A 20 -1.82 5.04 -21.03
N SER A 21 -2.04 5.03 -22.34
CA SER A 21 -2.07 3.81 -23.17
C SER A 21 -0.75 3.02 -23.19
N ASN A 22 0.36 3.66 -22.81
CA ASN A 22 1.68 3.04 -22.68
C ASN A 22 1.88 2.30 -21.35
N TYR A 23 0.98 2.47 -20.38
CA TYR A 23 1.00 1.79 -19.09
C TYR A 23 -0.08 0.70 -19.03
N SER A 24 0.24 -0.39 -18.34
CA SER A 24 -0.74 -1.46 -18.09
C SER A 24 -1.65 -1.06 -16.94
N ASP A 25 -2.96 -1.15 -17.17
CA ASP A 25 -3.94 -1.10 -16.09
C ASP A 25 -3.88 -2.43 -15.32
N VAL A 26 -3.28 -2.37 -14.13
CA VAL A 26 -3.05 -3.54 -13.27
C VAL A 26 -4.19 -3.81 -12.30
N ARG A 27 -5.30 -3.07 -12.37
CA ARG A 27 -6.48 -3.35 -11.54
C ARG A 27 -7.02 -4.74 -11.86
N GLY A 28 -7.36 -5.49 -10.81
CA GLY A 28 -7.76 -6.90 -10.86
C GLY A 28 -6.61 -7.90 -10.97
N TRP A 29 -5.35 -7.45 -11.07
CA TRP A 29 -4.19 -8.34 -11.16
C TRP A 29 -3.79 -8.84 -9.77
N LYS A 30 -3.16 -10.01 -9.73
CA LYS A 30 -2.59 -10.54 -8.48
C LYS A 30 -1.33 -9.78 -8.13
N ILE A 31 -1.13 -9.57 -6.82
CA ILE A 31 0.16 -9.14 -6.29
C ILE A 31 0.80 -10.27 -5.49
N VAL A 32 2.08 -10.50 -5.76
CA VAL A 32 2.93 -11.46 -5.06
C VAL A 32 4.09 -10.74 -4.38
N ASP A 33 4.62 -11.33 -3.31
CA ASP A 33 5.83 -10.85 -2.64
C ASP A 33 7.11 -11.20 -3.43
N ALA A 34 8.26 -10.84 -2.86
CA ALA A 34 9.58 -11.14 -3.44
C ALA A 34 9.87 -12.65 -3.58
N ASP A 35 9.17 -13.51 -2.83
CA ASP A 35 9.28 -14.97 -2.86
C ASP A 35 8.15 -15.63 -3.69
N ASN A 36 7.42 -14.83 -4.48
CA ASN A 36 6.30 -15.27 -5.33
C ASN A 36 5.09 -15.86 -4.56
N ARG A 37 4.93 -15.50 -3.28
CA ARG A 37 3.74 -15.83 -2.48
C ARG A 37 2.64 -14.83 -2.75
N THR A 38 1.40 -15.28 -2.87
CA THR A 38 0.26 -14.39 -3.13
C THR A 38 -0.05 -13.55 -1.89
N ILE A 39 -0.14 -12.24 -2.08
CA ILE A 39 -0.47 -11.26 -1.04
C ILE A 39 -1.92 -10.81 -1.17
N GLY A 40 -2.41 -10.67 -2.41
CA GLY A 40 -3.78 -10.26 -2.66
C GLY A 40 -4.02 -9.87 -4.11
N THR A 41 -5.00 -9.00 -4.30
CA THR A 41 -5.41 -8.48 -5.60
C THR A 41 -5.42 -6.97 -5.59
N ILE A 42 -4.94 -6.35 -6.67
CA ILE A 42 -4.98 -4.90 -6.84
C ILE A 42 -6.43 -4.49 -7.13
N ASP A 43 -7.04 -3.77 -6.21
CA ASP A 43 -8.42 -3.30 -6.36
C ASP A 43 -8.47 -1.96 -7.10
N ASN A 44 -7.52 -1.07 -6.79
CA ASN A 44 -7.50 0.27 -7.34
C ASN A 44 -6.09 0.87 -7.37
N LEU A 45 -5.98 2.12 -7.78
CA LEU A 45 -4.76 2.90 -7.89
C LEU A 45 -4.98 4.26 -7.22
N TRP A 46 -4.00 4.70 -6.42
CA TRP A 46 -3.98 6.04 -5.85
C TRP A 46 -3.18 6.97 -6.75
N VAL A 47 -3.84 8.05 -7.17
CA VAL A 47 -3.31 9.07 -8.07
C VAL A 47 -3.03 10.34 -7.27
N ASN A 48 -1.82 10.88 -7.40
CA ASN A 48 -1.53 12.24 -6.98
C ASN A 48 -1.93 13.19 -8.12
N LYS A 49 -2.89 14.08 -7.88
CA LYS A 49 -3.41 15.00 -8.91
C LYS A 49 -2.44 16.11 -9.30
N ASP A 50 -1.65 16.60 -8.36
CA ASP A 50 -0.69 17.68 -8.59
C ASP A 50 0.47 17.19 -9.47
N MET A 51 0.91 15.94 -9.24
CA MET A 51 1.92 15.28 -10.05
C MET A 51 1.37 14.55 -11.28
N GLN A 52 0.05 14.45 -11.40
CA GLN A 52 -0.68 13.72 -12.45
C GLN A 52 -0.18 12.28 -12.70
N ARG A 53 0.17 11.56 -11.62
CA ARG A 53 0.69 10.19 -11.72
C ARG A 53 0.14 9.27 -10.64
N VAL A 54 0.13 7.97 -10.93
CA VAL A 54 -0.13 6.92 -9.94
C VAL A 54 1.07 6.85 -8.99
N VAL A 55 0.82 6.83 -7.68
CA VAL A 55 1.86 6.73 -6.65
C VAL A 55 1.75 5.44 -5.84
N TYR A 56 0.54 4.89 -5.68
CA TYR A 56 0.34 3.61 -5.00
C TYR A 56 -0.62 2.69 -5.74
N LEU A 57 -0.39 1.40 -5.55
CA LEU A 57 -1.38 0.35 -5.76
C LEU A 57 -2.23 0.22 -4.50
N ASP A 58 -3.55 0.18 -4.65
CA ASP A 58 -4.49 -0.16 -3.58
C ASP A 58 -4.77 -1.67 -3.64
N VAL A 59 -4.22 -2.40 -2.68
CA VAL A 59 -4.24 -3.87 -2.68
C VAL A 59 -5.24 -4.35 -1.64
N LYS A 60 -6.23 -5.11 -2.10
CA LYS A 60 -7.07 -5.93 -1.23
C LYS A 60 -6.33 -7.21 -0.87
N ILE A 61 -6.06 -7.38 0.40
CA ILE A 61 -5.30 -8.47 0.97
C ILE A 61 -6.13 -9.75 1.03
N ASP A 62 -5.48 -10.89 0.74
CA ASP A 62 -6.09 -12.21 0.84
C ASP A 62 -6.33 -12.61 2.30
N LYS A 63 -7.41 -13.37 2.53
CA LYS A 63 -7.82 -13.79 3.88
C LYS A 63 -6.73 -14.54 4.64
N THR A 64 -5.93 -15.34 3.94
CA THR A 64 -4.83 -16.10 4.56
C THR A 64 -3.81 -15.20 5.25
N LEU A 65 -3.40 -14.10 4.60
CA LEU A 65 -2.48 -13.13 5.22
C LEU A 65 -3.12 -12.42 6.43
N ILE A 66 -4.43 -12.17 6.37
CA ILE A 66 -5.19 -11.57 7.48
C ILE A 66 -5.23 -12.50 8.68
N ASP A 67 -5.56 -13.77 8.43
CA ASP A 67 -5.70 -14.80 9.47
C ASP A 67 -4.34 -15.10 10.10
N ASP A 68 -3.27 -15.19 9.30
CA ASP A 68 -1.92 -15.33 9.81
C ASP A 68 -1.56 -14.17 10.75
N SER A 69 -1.84 -12.91 10.38
CA SER A 69 -1.62 -11.73 11.25
C SER A 69 -2.35 -11.82 12.58
N ARG A 70 -3.59 -12.30 12.57
CA ARG A 70 -4.44 -12.40 13.78
C ARG A 70 -3.95 -13.49 14.74
N ASN A 71 -3.44 -14.59 14.21
CA ASN A 71 -2.95 -15.71 15.01
C ASN A 71 -1.75 -15.29 15.86
N GLU A 72 -0.75 -14.60 15.29
CA GLU A 72 0.39 -14.14 16.11
C GLU A 72 0.01 -13.06 17.12
N VAL A 73 -0.97 -12.20 16.83
CA VAL A 73 -1.48 -11.24 17.82
C VAL A 73 -2.14 -12.00 18.98
N HIS A 74 -2.92 -13.03 18.72
CA HIS A 74 -3.47 -13.90 19.76
C HIS A 74 -2.36 -14.56 20.59
N ASP A 75 -1.34 -15.12 19.94
CA ASP A 75 -0.21 -15.76 20.63
C ASP A 75 0.60 -14.76 21.47
N ALA A 76 0.78 -13.52 20.99
CA ALA A 76 1.48 -12.47 21.73
C ALA A 76 0.67 -11.99 22.95
N ILE A 77 -0.65 -11.81 22.82
CA ILE A 77 -1.53 -11.39 23.92
C ILE A 77 -1.65 -12.49 24.99
N ALA A 78 -1.60 -13.76 24.59
CA ALA A 78 -1.57 -14.88 25.54
C ALA A 78 -0.29 -14.90 26.40
N ASN A 79 0.77 -14.19 25.98
CA ASN A 79 2.09 -14.23 26.62
C ASN A 79 2.56 -12.90 27.23
N ASP A 80 1.98 -11.74 26.92
CA ASP A 80 2.32 -10.45 27.56
C ASP A 80 1.21 -9.38 27.40
N ASN A 81 1.19 -8.38 28.31
CA ASN A 81 0.23 -7.26 28.36
C ASN A 81 0.44 -6.23 27.22
N GLY A 82 0.62 -6.70 25.99
CA GLY A 82 1.05 -5.92 24.83
C GLY A 82 -0.10 -5.32 24.01
N LYS A 83 0.02 -4.00 23.79
CA LYS A 83 -0.79 -3.10 22.95
C LYS A 83 -1.69 -3.77 21.90
N GLU A 84 -2.98 -3.46 22.00
CA GLU A 84 -4.02 -3.74 21.00
C GLU A 84 -3.61 -3.26 19.60
N PHE A 85 -3.46 -4.19 18.67
CA PHE A 85 -3.79 -3.96 17.26
C PHE A 85 -5.10 -4.68 16.99
N ILE A 86 -6.22 -4.08 17.39
CA ILE A 86 -7.54 -4.56 16.95
C ILE A 86 -7.64 -4.23 15.46
N TYR A 87 -7.45 -5.24 14.62
CA TYR A 87 -7.88 -5.16 13.23
C TYR A 87 -9.40 -5.02 13.23
N GLN A 88 -9.92 -3.87 12.81
CA GLN A 88 -11.36 -3.67 12.71
C GLN A 88 -11.88 -4.47 11.51
N ASP A 89 -13.10 -4.98 11.63
CA ASP A 89 -13.74 -5.71 10.54
C ASP A 89 -13.93 -4.74 9.34
N GLY A 90 -13.19 -4.98 8.25
CA GLY A 90 -13.10 -4.08 7.10
C GLY A 90 -11.68 -3.62 6.73
N ASP A 91 -10.72 -3.75 7.63
CA ASP A 91 -9.29 -3.44 7.38
C ASP A 91 -8.64 -4.51 6.50
N SER A 92 -8.89 -4.41 5.20
CA SER A 92 -8.50 -5.40 4.21
C SER A 92 -7.61 -4.82 3.11
N HIS A 93 -7.32 -3.53 3.17
CA HIS A 93 -6.51 -2.85 2.17
C HIS A 93 -5.16 -2.39 2.71
N ILE A 94 -4.15 -2.46 1.86
CA ILE A 94 -2.84 -1.84 2.05
C ILE A 94 -2.47 -1.06 0.80
N ILE A 95 -1.61 -0.06 0.94
CA ILE A 95 -0.99 0.61 -0.21
C ILE A 95 0.39 0.05 -0.48
N VAL A 96 0.77 -0.05 -1.77
CA VAL A 96 2.12 -0.44 -2.19
C VAL A 96 2.67 0.62 -3.12
N PRO A 97 3.85 1.23 -2.86
CA PRO A 97 4.40 2.24 -3.76
C PRO A 97 4.72 1.65 -5.13
N ILE A 98 4.44 2.41 -6.18
CA ILE A 98 4.57 1.92 -7.56
C ILE A 98 6.02 1.58 -7.95
N GLY A 99 7.02 2.26 -7.38
CA GLY A 99 8.43 1.97 -7.62
C GLY A 99 8.95 0.74 -6.86
N SER A 100 8.15 0.19 -5.94
CA SER A 100 8.47 -1.01 -5.16
C SER A 100 8.12 -2.30 -5.89
N VAL A 101 7.47 -2.22 -7.05
CA VAL A 101 6.93 -3.38 -7.77
C VAL A 101 7.48 -3.49 -9.18
N SER A 102 7.31 -4.66 -9.78
CA SER A 102 7.50 -4.93 -11.20
C SER A 102 6.25 -5.61 -11.76
N ILE A 103 5.98 -5.40 -13.04
CA ILE A 103 4.75 -5.86 -13.69
C ILE A 103 5.11 -6.96 -14.70
N ASN A 104 4.47 -8.12 -14.59
CA ASN A 104 4.46 -9.16 -15.60
C ASN A 104 3.12 -9.13 -16.37
N LYS A 105 3.17 -8.66 -17.61
CA LYS A 105 1.98 -8.48 -18.45
C LYS A 105 1.41 -9.80 -18.96
N ASP A 106 2.25 -10.81 -19.13
CA ASP A 106 1.85 -12.10 -19.68
C ASP A 106 1.04 -12.90 -18.66
N THR A 107 1.48 -12.88 -17.40
CA THR A 107 0.82 -13.60 -16.30
C THR A 107 -0.24 -12.77 -15.58
N LYS A 108 -0.34 -11.46 -15.88
CA LYS A 108 -1.16 -10.49 -15.15
C LYS A 108 -0.86 -10.49 -13.65
N THR A 109 0.43 -10.44 -13.33
CA THR A 109 0.94 -10.44 -11.96
C THR A 109 1.82 -9.23 -11.72
N VAL A 110 1.65 -8.61 -10.56
CA VAL A 110 2.56 -7.60 -10.03
C VAL A 110 3.40 -8.24 -8.93
N MET A 111 4.71 -8.08 -8.99
CA MET A 111 5.64 -8.64 -8.01
C MET A 111 6.24 -7.51 -7.19
N ALA A 112 6.18 -7.62 -5.86
CA ALA A 112 6.93 -6.74 -4.99
C ALA A 112 8.41 -7.10 -5.07
N ASN A 113 9.27 -6.13 -5.36
CA ASN A 113 10.66 -6.40 -5.71
C ASN A 113 11.49 -6.89 -4.49
N THR A 114 11.28 -6.27 -3.33
CA THR A 114 12.08 -6.55 -2.11
C THR A 114 11.22 -6.73 -0.86
N ILE A 115 9.90 -6.57 -0.97
CA ILE A 115 8.98 -6.64 0.18
C ILE A 115 8.52 -8.10 0.28
N GLY A 116 8.79 -8.72 1.42
CA GLY A 116 8.42 -10.11 1.71
C GLY A 116 7.06 -10.24 2.40
N TYR A 117 6.57 -11.49 2.47
CA TYR A 117 5.32 -11.86 3.14
C TYR A 117 5.18 -11.27 4.54
N ASP A 118 6.21 -11.42 5.37
CA ASP A 118 6.20 -10.99 6.77
C ASP A 118 6.01 -9.46 6.89
N THR A 119 6.68 -8.69 6.04
CA THR A 119 6.53 -7.24 6.01
C THR A 119 5.09 -6.85 5.65
N PHE A 120 4.50 -7.48 4.64
CA PHE A 120 3.09 -7.25 4.28
C PHE A 120 2.14 -7.62 5.41
N ARG A 121 2.46 -8.68 6.15
CA ARG A 121 1.68 -9.19 7.27
C ARG A 121 1.65 -8.22 8.46
N HIS A 122 2.76 -7.51 8.70
CA HIS A 122 2.92 -6.52 9.76
C HIS A 122 2.57 -5.08 9.34
N THR A 123 2.35 -4.84 8.05
CA THR A 123 2.00 -3.50 7.53
C THR A 123 0.59 -3.11 8.00
N SER A 124 0.45 -1.88 8.50
CA SER A 124 -0.85 -1.34 8.87
C SER A 124 -1.82 -1.34 7.70
N ARG A 125 -3.02 -1.86 7.95
CA ARG A 125 -4.12 -1.90 6.99
C ARG A 125 -5.01 -0.69 7.18
N TYR A 126 -5.79 -0.36 6.16
CA TYR A 126 -6.82 0.66 6.25
C TYR A 126 -8.16 0.12 5.75
N SER A 127 -9.22 0.69 6.30
CA SER A 127 -10.59 0.55 5.80
C SER A 127 -10.85 1.63 4.76
N ARG A 128 -11.54 1.29 3.65
CA ARG A 128 -11.95 2.29 2.63
C ARG A 128 -12.84 3.41 3.20
N GLN A 129 -13.44 3.20 4.37
CA GLN A 129 -14.28 4.19 5.05
C GLN A 129 -13.47 5.16 5.92
N HIS A 130 -12.21 4.83 6.24
CA HIS A 130 -11.36 5.62 7.14
C HIS A 130 -10.26 6.36 6.38
N ASN A 131 -9.78 7.44 7.02
CA ASN A 131 -8.90 8.45 6.42
C ASN A 131 -7.57 7.85 5.95
N PHE A 132 -7.45 7.66 4.63
CA PHE A 132 -6.16 7.55 3.96
C PHE A 132 -5.47 8.93 4.02
N ASP A 133 -4.58 9.10 5.00
CA ASP A 133 -3.87 10.34 5.27
C ASP A 133 -2.34 10.15 5.23
N ARG A 134 -1.61 11.26 5.40
CA ARG A 134 -0.14 11.29 5.39
C ARG A 134 0.48 10.44 6.51
N ASN A 135 -0.19 10.29 7.66
CA ASN A 135 0.31 9.47 8.76
C ASN A 135 0.23 7.99 8.41
N TYR A 136 -0.86 7.58 7.76
CA TYR A 136 -0.99 6.23 7.22
C TYR A 136 0.09 5.95 6.16
N GLU A 137 0.27 6.84 5.19
CA GLU A 137 1.35 6.70 4.18
C GLU A 137 2.72 6.53 4.84
N ARG A 138 3.03 7.33 5.87
CA ARG A 138 4.29 7.26 6.62
C ARG A 138 4.44 5.94 7.37
N SER A 139 3.39 5.47 8.03
CA SER A 139 3.39 4.20 8.75
C SER A 139 3.68 3.02 7.81
N VAL A 140 3.06 3.02 6.62
CA VAL A 140 3.30 1.99 5.61
C VAL A 140 4.73 2.09 5.05
N MET A 141 5.22 3.29 4.74
CA MET A 141 6.59 3.47 4.25
C MET A 141 7.63 3.02 5.27
N LYS A 142 7.40 3.29 6.55
CA LYS A 142 8.26 2.80 7.63
C LYS A 142 8.26 1.27 7.74
N SER A 143 7.13 0.61 7.46
CA SER A 143 7.06 -0.85 7.44
C SER A 143 7.87 -1.45 6.29
N TYR A 144 7.78 -0.88 5.08
CA TYR A 144 8.52 -1.38 3.91
C TYR A 144 10.00 -0.98 3.90
N TYR A 145 10.34 0.15 4.50
CA TYR A 145 11.67 0.77 4.44
C TYR A 145 12.12 1.27 5.81
N PRO A 146 12.33 0.38 6.80
CA PRO A 146 12.66 0.78 8.17
C PRO A 146 13.96 1.60 8.27
N GLU A 147 14.92 1.36 7.37
CA GLU A 147 16.20 2.08 7.31
C GLU A 147 16.08 3.55 6.86
N ASN A 148 14.94 3.95 6.28
CA ASN A 148 14.72 5.28 5.68
C ASN A 148 13.92 6.24 6.58
N ASP A 149 13.81 5.96 7.88
CA ASP A 149 12.88 6.60 8.84
C ASP A 149 12.96 8.14 8.85
N SER A 150 14.16 8.73 8.75
CA SER A 150 14.36 10.19 8.76
C SER A 150 13.83 10.88 7.51
N SER A 151 13.71 10.18 6.38
CA SER A 151 13.27 10.74 5.12
C SER A 151 11.75 10.93 5.05
N PHE A 152 10.97 10.16 5.82
CA PHE A 152 9.51 10.19 5.78
C PHE A 152 8.89 11.32 6.62
N LEU A 153 9.71 12.26 7.10
CA LEU A 153 9.27 13.37 7.94
C LEU A 153 8.57 14.51 7.19
N SER A 154 8.73 14.59 5.87
CA SER A 154 8.07 15.63 5.07
C SER A 154 6.55 15.44 5.01
N ASP A 155 5.82 16.52 5.25
CA ASP A 155 4.37 16.55 5.14
C ASP A 155 3.90 17.06 3.78
N ASP A 156 4.78 17.62 2.94
CA ASP A 156 4.45 18.19 1.62
C ASP A 156 4.68 17.18 0.47
N ASP A 157 4.43 17.60 -0.78
CA ASP A 157 4.55 16.73 -1.94
C ASP A 157 5.99 16.30 -2.27
N THR A 158 7.02 16.89 -1.64
CA THR A 158 8.39 16.34 -1.70
C THR A 158 8.44 14.93 -1.12
N PHE A 159 7.42 14.53 -0.34
CA PHE A 159 7.23 13.16 0.08
C PHE A 159 7.21 12.16 -1.10
N TYR A 160 6.76 12.56 -2.29
CA TYR A 160 6.74 11.67 -3.46
C TYR A 160 8.00 11.77 -4.33
N ASN A 161 8.94 12.65 -4.01
CA ASN A 161 10.19 12.82 -4.75
C ASN A 161 11.22 11.78 -4.30
N ARG A 162 10.88 10.50 -4.46
CA ARG A 162 11.70 9.36 -4.06
C ARG A 162 11.58 8.22 -5.06
N ARG A 163 12.61 7.37 -5.09
CA ARG A 163 12.69 6.19 -5.97
C ARG A 163 11.54 5.20 -5.76
N GLU A 164 10.95 5.15 -4.57
CA GLU A 164 9.80 4.30 -4.24
C GLU A 164 8.54 4.68 -5.04
N PHE A 165 8.49 5.88 -5.62
CA PHE A 165 7.38 6.37 -6.43
C PHE A 165 7.70 6.46 -7.93
N ASP A 166 8.94 6.11 -8.31
CA ASP A 166 9.36 6.16 -9.71
C ASP A 166 9.04 4.82 -10.37
N SER A 167 8.04 4.82 -11.25
CA SER A 167 7.72 3.66 -12.09
C SER A 167 8.87 3.40 -13.07
N LYS A 168 9.42 2.19 -13.06
CA LYS A 168 10.44 1.74 -14.02
C LYS A 168 9.84 1.09 -15.25
#